data_AF-A0A7Z8ZY72-F1
#
_entry.id   AF-A0A7Z8ZY72-F1
#
_cell.length_a   1.000
_cell.length_b   1.000
_cell.length_c   1.000
_cell.angle_alpha   90.00
_cell.angle_beta   90.00
_cell.angle_gamma   90.00
#
_symmetry.space_group_name_H-M   'P 1'
#
loop_
_entity.id
_entity.type
_entity.pdbx_description
1 polymer ?
#
loop_
_entity_poly.entity_id
_entity_poly.type
_entity_poly.pdbx_seq_one_letter_code
_entity_poly.pdbx_strand_id
1 'polypeptide(L)'
;MMFNIKKNSDTISGKVAYSTEGQEIKVQPSINSDITFLIAYLQLGFDSENMLSTQISGYLPSFNWEAACLAKPLAVKGRLLLCRSDIEPGDSVRIPNVEYWKIQYDNASGWLRYGNVTDLRGITYVEIFQNELVGLNSDGHIEEIWLKPVWL
;
A
#
# COMPACT_ATOMS: atom_id res chain seq x y z
N MET A 1 -14.02 8.83 8.79
CA MET A 1 -13.29 7.57 8.50
C MET A 1 -13.17 7.44 7.00
N MET A 2 -11.95 7.32 6.49
CA MET A 2 -11.67 7.31 5.04
C MET A 2 -11.67 5.89 4.48
N PHE A 3 -11.03 4.96 5.19
CA PHE A 3 -10.95 3.55 4.83
C PHE A 3 -11.41 2.66 5.98
N ASN A 4 -11.87 1.46 5.64
CA ASN A 4 -12.13 0.40 6.61
C ASN A 4 -11.58 -0.94 6.09
N ILE A 5 -11.38 -1.94 6.96
CA ILE A 5 -10.87 -3.25 6.54
C ILE A 5 -12.05 -4.18 6.27
N LYS A 6 -12.20 -4.59 5.01
CA LYS A 6 -13.08 -5.69 4.64
C LYS A 6 -12.27 -6.99 4.65
N LYS A 7 -12.37 -7.73 5.75
CA LYS A 7 -11.74 -9.05 5.88
C LYS A 7 -12.28 -10.00 4.83
N ASN A 8 -11.39 -10.75 4.20
CA ASN A 8 -11.75 -11.82 3.28
C ASN A 8 -10.77 -12.99 3.48
N SER A 9 -11.19 -14.22 3.20
CA SER A 9 -10.30 -15.39 3.24
C SER A 9 -9.17 -15.29 2.21
N ASP A 10 -9.44 -14.60 1.10
CA ASP A 10 -8.58 -14.58 -0.07
C ASP A 10 -8.01 -13.17 -0.33
N THR A 11 -6.69 -13.12 -0.45
CA THR A 11 -5.91 -11.98 -0.95
C THR A 11 -5.86 -12.03 -2.47
N ILE A 12 -5.76 -10.89 -3.14
CA ILE A 12 -5.54 -10.87 -4.58
C ILE A 12 -4.14 -11.45 -4.85
N SER A 13 -4.10 -12.59 -5.53
CA SER A 13 -2.85 -13.25 -5.94
C SER A 13 -2.19 -12.48 -7.07
N GLY A 14 -0.86 -12.37 -7.01
CA GLY A 14 -0.08 -11.76 -8.07
C GLY A 14 1.36 -11.50 -7.68
N LYS A 15 2.09 -10.80 -8.55
CA LYS A 15 3.50 -10.50 -8.35
C LYS A 15 3.72 -8.99 -8.27
N VAL A 16 4.32 -8.57 -7.17
CA VAL A 16 4.92 -7.25 -7.01
C VAL A 16 6.36 -7.33 -7.46
N ALA A 17 6.76 -6.43 -8.35
CA ALA A 17 8.11 -6.36 -8.86
C ALA A 17 8.65 -4.94 -8.73
N TYR A 18 9.94 -4.80 -8.48
CA TYR A 18 10.61 -3.50 -8.49
C TYR A 18 11.55 -3.44 -9.69
N SER A 19 11.30 -2.48 -10.57
CA SER A 19 12.17 -2.22 -11.71
C SER A 19 13.27 -1.26 -11.28
N THR A 20 14.52 -1.73 -11.33
CA THR A 20 15.68 -0.91 -10.96
C THR A 20 15.94 0.21 -11.96
N GLU A 21 15.73 -0.04 -13.25
CA GLU A 21 15.83 0.95 -14.32
C GLU A 21 14.72 2.02 -14.22
N GLY A 22 13.47 1.58 -14.08
CA GLY A 22 12.30 2.48 -14.00
C GLY A 22 12.09 3.13 -12.63
N GLN A 23 12.76 2.61 -11.59
CA GLN A 23 12.63 3.07 -10.21
C GLN A 23 11.16 3.02 -9.73
N GLU A 24 10.48 1.92 -10.01
CA GLU A 24 9.03 1.79 -9.86
C GLU A 24 8.59 0.39 -9.42
N ILE A 25 7.47 0.36 -8.70
CA ILE A 25 6.72 -0.84 -8.35
C ILE A 25 5.78 -1.19 -9.49
N LYS A 26 6.01 -2.36 -10.08
CA LYS A 26 5.21 -2.97 -11.14
C LYS A 26 4.38 -4.10 -10.57
N VAL A 27 3.12 -4.11 -10.97
CA VAL A 27 2.14 -5.14 -10.63
C VAL A 27 1.32 -5.41 -11.87
N GLN A 28 0.91 -6.67 -12.04
CA GLN A 28 -0.05 -7.06 -13.06
C GLN A 28 -1.34 -7.48 -12.33
N PRO A 29 -2.28 -6.55 -12.13
CA PRO A 29 -3.47 -6.84 -11.35
C PRO A 29 -4.45 -7.69 -12.17
N SER A 30 -5.20 -8.54 -11.49
CA SER A 30 -6.34 -9.28 -12.08
C SER A 30 -7.65 -8.50 -12.02
N ILE A 31 -7.66 -7.38 -11.29
CA ILE A 31 -8.81 -6.48 -11.10
C ILE A 31 -8.34 -5.08 -11.49
N ASN A 32 -9.09 -4.40 -12.35
CA ASN A 32 -8.76 -3.04 -12.76
C ASN A 32 -9.04 -2.04 -11.63
N SER A 33 -8.34 -0.92 -11.67
CA SER A 33 -8.58 0.22 -10.78
C SER A 33 -9.01 1.40 -11.62
N ASP A 34 -10.03 2.11 -11.16
CA ASP A 34 -10.51 3.35 -11.76
C ASP A 34 -10.57 4.51 -10.76
N ILE A 35 -10.36 4.24 -9.47
CA ILE A 35 -10.13 5.26 -8.44
C ILE A 35 -8.71 5.09 -7.92
N THR A 36 -7.98 6.19 -7.72
CA THR A 36 -6.58 6.12 -7.25
C THR A 36 -6.33 7.04 -6.06
N PHE A 37 -5.67 6.51 -5.03
CA PHE A 37 -5.09 7.31 -3.96
C PHE A 37 -3.58 7.43 -4.12
N LEU A 38 -3.07 8.66 -4.11
CA LEU A 38 -1.63 8.92 -4.21
C LEU A 38 -0.98 8.91 -2.84
N ILE A 39 -0.05 7.99 -2.64
CA ILE A 39 0.89 7.93 -1.51
C ILE A 39 2.24 8.42 -2.03
N ALA A 40 2.44 9.74 -1.96
CA ALA A 40 3.48 10.47 -2.67
C ALA A 40 3.42 10.25 -4.19
N TYR A 41 4.21 9.31 -4.71
CA TYR A 41 4.27 8.92 -6.13
C TYR A 41 3.74 7.50 -6.39
N LEU A 42 3.45 6.75 -5.33
CA LEU A 42 2.77 5.48 -5.42
C LEU A 42 1.26 5.68 -5.56
N GLN A 43 0.62 4.74 -6.24
CA GLN A 43 -0.80 4.70 -6.53
C GLN A 43 -1.39 3.50 -5.81
N LEU A 44 -2.31 3.76 -4.88
CA LEU A 44 -3.19 2.73 -4.31
C LEU A 44 -4.50 2.74 -5.10
N GLY A 45 -4.71 1.68 -5.89
CA GLY A 45 -5.88 1.54 -6.75
C GLY A 45 -7.11 1.02 -6.01
N PHE A 46 -8.29 1.46 -6.44
CA PHE A 46 -9.60 0.97 -6.02
C PHE A 46 -10.46 0.68 -7.24
N ASP A 47 -11.32 -0.32 -7.11
CA ASP A 47 -12.33 -0.72 -8.10
C ASP A 47 -13.68 -0.12 -7.68
N SER A 48 -14.24 0.79 -8.48
CA SER A 48 -15.47 1.51 -8.16
C SER A 48 -16.72 0.62 -8.09
N GLU A 49 -16.70 -0.58 -8.69
CA GLU A 49 -17.87 -1.49 -8.64
C GLU A 49 -18.15 -1.98 -7.21
N ASN A 50 -17.11 -2.11 -6.38
CA ASN A 50 -17.21 -2.61 -5.01
C ASN A 50 -16.50 -1.73 -3.97
N MET A 51 -15.85 -0.66 -4.42
CA MET A 51 -15.09 0.30 -3.61
C MET A 51 -13.95 -0.34 -2.81
N LEU A 52 -13.35 -1.43 -3.32
CA LEU A 52 -12.27 -2.14 -2.63
C LEU A 52 -10.90 -1.87 -3.27
N SER A 53 -9.85 -1.81 -2.45
CA SER A 53 -8.47 -1.60 -2.89
C SER A 53 -7.96 -2.79 -3.70
N THR A 54 -7.28 -2.57 -4.81
CA THR A 54 -6.82 -3.65 -5.69
C THR A 54 -5.32 -3.92 -5.55
N GLN A 55 -4.47 -2.90 -5.74
CA GLN A 55 -3.01 -3.03 -5.67
C GLN A 55 -2.32 -1.67 -5.45
N ILE A 56 -1.03 -1.71 -5.10
CA ILE A 56 -0.13 -0.57 -5.03
C ILE A 56 0.88 -0.64 -6.17
N SER A 57 1.06 0.46 -6.89
CA SER A 57 2.01 0.53 -8.00
C SER A 57 2.60 1.93 -8.16
N GLY A 58 3.52 2.09 -9.10
CA GLY A 58 4.02 3.39 -9.52
C GLY A 58 5.42 3.70 -9.01
N TYR A 59 5.81 4.96 -9.11
CA TYR A 59 7.18 5.38 -8.94
C TYR A 59 7.60 5.36 -7.47
N LEU A 60 8.75 4.74 -7.19
CA LEU A 60 9.33 4.64 -5.85
C LEU A 60 10.86 4.69 -5.97
N PRO A 61 11.46 5.88 -6.01
CA PRO A 61 12.89 5.98 -6.26
C PRO A 61 13.72 5.50 -5.07
N SER A 62 14.79 4.76 -5.34
CA SER A 62 15.63 4.11 -4.32
C SER A 62 16.74 4.99 -3.73
N PHE A 63 16.93 6.22 -4.21
CA PHE A 63 18.04 7.08 -3.77
C PHE A 63 17.95 7.52 -2.31
N ASN A 64 16.75 7.51 -1.71
CA ASN A 64 16.48 7.93 -0.34
C ASN A 64 16.04 6.76 0.56
N TRP A 65 16.23 5.51 0.13
CA TRP A 65 15.89 4.35 0.95
C TRP A 65 16.93 4.18 2.06
N GLU A 66 16.45 4.11 3.30
CA GLU A 66 17.28 3.86 4.47
C GLU A 66 17.35 2.34 4.75
N ALA A 67 18.54 1.77 4.84
CA ALA A 67 18.67 0.38 5.27
C ALA A 67 18.23 0.23 6.74
N ALA A 68 17.38 -0.76 7.03
CA ALA A 68 16.88 -1.03 8.37
C ALA A 68 16.63 -2.53 8.58
N CYS A 69 16.61 -2.98 9.85
CA CYS A 69 16.10 -4.30 10.18
C CYS A 69 14.59 -4.19 10.38
N LEU A 70 13.80 -4.75 9.47
CA LEU A 70 12.35 -4.63 9.48
C LEU A 70 11.70 -5.91 9.99
N ALA A 71 10.87 -5.77 11.03
CA ALA A 71 9.99 -6.84 11.46
C ALA A 71 8.62 -6.68 10.77
N LYS A 72 8.33 -7.54 9.79
CA LYS A 72 7.02 -7.54 9.09
C LYS A 72 5.89 -7.62 10.15
N PRO A 73 4.90 -6.72 10.10
CA PRO A 73 3.77 -6.79 11.01
C PRO A 73 2.86 -7.98 10.71
N LEU A 74 2.12 -8.42 11.73
CA LEU A 74 1.03 -9.38 11.54
C LEU A 74 -0.11 -8.68 10.81
N ALA A 75 -0.44 -9.16 9.61
CA ALA A 75 -1.50 -8.61 8.79
C ALA A 75 -2.67 -9.60 8.65
N VAL A 76 -3.88 -9.08 8.65
CA VAL A 76 -5.07 -9.84 8.27
C VAL A 76 -5.20 -9.88 6.75
N LYS A 77 -5.79 -10.94 6.21
CA LYS A 77 -6.15 -10.99 4.80
C LYS A 77 -7.44 -10.20 4.56
N GLY A 78 -7.48 -9.42 3.49
CA GLY A 78 -8.66 -8.64 3.14
C GLY A 78 -8.38 -7.59 2.08
N ARG A 79 -9.21 -6.56 2.06
CA ARG A 79 -9.06 -5.38 1.20
C ARG A 79 -9.44 -4.14 2.01
N LEU A 80 -8.93 -2.97 1.63
CA LEU A 80 -9.45 -1.71 2.11
C LEU A 80 -10.77 -1.43 1.42
N LEU A 81 -11.78 -1.03 2.18
CA LEU A 81 -13.03 -0.47 1.68
C LEU A 81 -12.93 1.04 1.74
N LEU A 82 -13.16 1.71 0.61
CA LEU A 82 -13.31 3.15 0.56
C LEU A 82 -14.69 3.53 1.11
N CYS A 83 -14.73 4.36 2.16
CA CYS A 83 -15.98 4.73 2.86
C CYS A 83 -16.47 6.15 2.52
N ARG A 84 -15.95 6.76 1.46
CA ARG A 84 -16.31 8.10 1.01
C ARG A 84 -17.28 8.03 -0.17
N SER A 85 -18.39 8.76 -0.07
CA SER A 85 -19.41 8.85 -1.12
C SER A 85 -19.17 9.96 -2.12
N ASP A 86 -18.20 10.84 -1.86
CA ASP A 86 -17.86 11.99 -2.68
C ASP A 86 -16.70 11.73 -3.65
N ILE A 87 -16.32 10.45 -3.81
CA ILE A 87 -15.26 10.02 -4.72
C ILE A 87 -15.91 9.18 -5.81
N GLU A 88 -15.66 9.56 -7.05
CA GLU A 88 -16.25 8.98 -8.25
C GLU A 88 -15.22 8.22 -9.09
N PRO A 89 -15.65 7.30 -9.98
CA PRO A 89 -14.76 6.65 -10.93
C PRO A 89 -13.96 7.67 -11.76
N GLY A 90 -12.65 7.46 -11.86
CA GLY A 90 -11.71 8.37 -12.52
C GLY A 90 -11.00 9.33 -11.57
N ASP A 91 -11.43 9.44 -10.31
CA ASP A 91 -10.81 10.35 -9.35
C ASP A 91 -9.40 9.90 -8.94
N SER A 92 -8.53 10.91 -8.73
CA SER A 92 -7.23 10.75 -8.10
C SER A 92 -7.12 11.65 -6.88
N VAL A 93 -6.94 11.05 -5.70
CA VAL A 93 -6.95 11.75 -4.42
C VAL A 93 -5.61 11.58 -3.72
N ARG A 94 -4.99 12.69 -3.29
CA ARG A 94 -3.72 12.64 -2.56
C ARG A 94 -3.94 12.35 -1.07
N ILE A 95 -3.23 11.36 -0.52
CA ILE A 95 -3.13 11.17 0.94
C ILE A 95 -2.25 12.29 1.52
N PRO A 96 -2.72 13.05 2.52
CA PRO A 96 -1.96 14.16 3.08
C PRO A 96 -0.80 13.68 3.98
N ASN A 97 0.21 14.53 4.15
CA ASN A 97 1.34 14.36 5.08
C ASN A 97 2.27 13.15 4.82
N VAL A 98 2.13 12.48 3.68
CA VAL A 98 2.98 11.34 3.27
C VAL A 98 4.38 11.79 2.82
N GLU A 99 4.58 13.08 2.55
CA GLU A 99 5.87 13.66 2.19
C GLU A 99 6.92 13.58 3.31
N TYR A 100 6.48 13.44 4.57
CA TYR A 100 7.37 13.27 5.73
C TYR A 100 7.68 11.81 6.03
N TRP A 101 7.10 10.87 5.28
CA TRP A 101 7.36 9.45 5.49
C TRP A 101 8.75 9.06 5.01
N LYS A 102 9.31 8.06 5.69
CA LYS A 102 10.60 7.48 5.34
C LYS A 102 10.41 6.17 4.61
N ILE A 103 11.28 5.91 3.64
CA ILE A 103 11.33 4.60 2.99
C ILE A 103 12.48 3.83 3.63
N GLN A 104 12.16 2.68 4.20
CA GLN A 104 13.11 1.78 4.82
C GLN A 104 13.13 0.46 4.07
N TYR A 105 14.31 -0.12 3.89
CA TYR A 105 14.50 -1.41 3.22
C TYR A 105 15.28 -2.38 4.11
N ASP A 106 14.82 -3.62 4.17
CA ASP A 106 15.53 -4.73 4.81
C ASP A 106 16.01 -5.74 3.77
N ASN A 107 17.33 -5.80 3.59
CA ASN A 107 17.96 -6.70 2.63
C ASN A 107 17.79 -8.19 2.98
N ALA A 108 17.65 -8.53 4.27
CA ALA A 108 17.52 -9.92 4.69
C ALA A 108 16.12 -10.48 4.36
N SER A 109 15.08 -9.67 4.59
CA SER A 109 13.70 -10.11 4.39
C SER A 109 13.11 -9.71 3.03
N GLY A 110 13.72 -8.74 2.35
CA GLY A 110 13.26 -8.14 1.10
C GLY A 110 12.08 -7.18 1.28
N TRP A 111 11.71 -6.83 2.51
CA TRP A 111 10.63 -5.89 2.77
C TRP A 111 11.09 -4.45 2.61
N LEU A 112 10.21 -3.67 2.00
CA LEU A 112 10.20 -2.22 1.99
C LEU A 112 9.07 -1.75 2.88
N ARG A 113 9.32 -0.69 3.64
CA ARG A 113 8.33 0.01 4.43
C ARG A 113 8.36 1.47 4.04
N TYR A 114 7.20 2.05 3.76
CA TYR A 114 7.06 3.49 3.56
C TYR A 114 6.05 4.05 4.56
N GLY A 115 6.56 4.84 5.51
CA GLY A 115 5.78 5.31 6.65
C GLY A 115 6.62 6.12 7.64
N ASN A 116 5.99 6.66 8.68
CA ASN A 116 6.69 7.36 9.77
C ASN A 116 6.23 6.91 11.18
N VAL A 117 5.48 5.81 11.26
CA VAL A 117 4.93 5.35 12.54
C VAL A 117 6.03 4.83 13.45
N THR A 118 6.23 5.44 14.60
CA THR A 118 7.15 4.93 15.62
C THR A 118 6.45 4.10 16.69
N ASP A 119 5.13 4.29 16.83
CA ASP A 119 4.26 3.53 17.74
C ASP A 119 3.24 2.71 16.95
N LEU A 120 3.44 1.39 16.90
CA LEU A 120 2.59 0.47 16.16
C LEU A 120 1.26 0.18 16.88
N ARG A 121 1.07 0.67 18.12
CA ARG A 121 -0.15 0.43 18.88
C ARG A 121 -1.33 1.10 18.18
N GLY A 122 -2.39 0.32 17.98
CA GLY A 122 -3.62 0.80 17.33
C GLY A 122 -3.55 0.79 15.79
N ILE A 123 -2.44 0.32 15.19
CA ILE A 123 -2.38 0.07 13.75
C ILE A 123 -2.85 -1.35 13.46
N THR A 124 -3.81 -1.48 12.55
CA THR A 124 -4.21 -2.76 11.99
C THR A 124 -3.68 -2.89 10.57
N TYR A 125 -2.98 -3.97 10.30
CA TYR A 125 -2.42 -4.25 8.97
C TYR A 125 -3.33 -5.17 8.18
N VAL A 126 -3.54 -4.83 6.93
CA VAL A 126 -4.24 -5.68 5.95
C VAL A 126 -3.34 -5.96 4.77
N GLU A 127 -3.25 -7.23 4.37
CA GLU A 127 -2.64 -7.63 3.10
C GLU A 127 -3.70 -7.50 2.01
N ILE A 128 -3.57 -6.50 1.14
CA ILE A 128 -4.57 -6.14 0.12
C ILE A 128 -4.35 -6.87 -1.21
N PHE A 129 -3.08 -7.17 -1.48
CA PHE A 129 -2.55 -7.87 -2.63
C PHE A 129 -1.35 -8.67 -2.12
N GLN A 130 -1.03 -9.79 -2.75
CA GLN A 130 0.08 -10.63 -2.32
C GLN A 130 1.37 -9.81 -2.16
N ASN A 131 1.93 -9.80 -0.94
CA ASN A 131 3.13 -9.02 -0.57
C ASN A 131 2.96 -7.48 -0.50
N GLU A 132 1.72 -6.99 -0.42
CA GLU A 132 1.40 -5.58 -0.18
C GLU A 132 0.54 -5.44 1.07
N LEU A 133 1.08 -4.80 2.10
CA LEU A 133 0.37 -4.50 3.34
C LEU A 133 0.10 -3.01 3.45
N VAL A 134 -1.05 -2.68 4.02
CA VAL A 134 -1.40 -1.31 4.40
C VAL A 134 -1.72 -1.29 5.89
N GLY A 135 -1.08 -0.38 6.62
CA GLY A 135 -1.37 -0.09 8.03
C GLY A 135 -2.41 1.00 8.15
N LEU A 136 -3.52 0.70 8.83
CA LEU A 136 -4.57 1.66 9.16
C LEU A 136 -4.62 1.94 10.66
N ASN A 137 -4.74 3.21 11.04
CA ASN A 137 -5.07 3.58 12.41
C ASN A 137 -6.57 3.37 12.71
N SER A 138 -6.97 3.60 13.97
CA SER A 138 -8.36 3.45 14.42
C SER A 138 -9.37 4.38 13.73
N ASP A 139 -8.91 5.50 13.18
CA ASP A 139 -9.75 6.48 12.46
C ASP A 139 -9.89 6.13 10.96
N GLY A 140 -9.23 5.07 10.51
CA GLY A 140 -9.23 4.60 9.13
C GLY A 140 -8.36 5.46 8.20
N HIS A 141 -7.29 6.06 8.71
CA HIS A 141 -6.25 6.69 7.91
C HIS A 141 -5.09 5.73 7.66
N ILE A 142 -4.50 5.82 6.47
CA ILE A 142 -3.29 5.06 6.12
C ILE A 142 -2.10 5.73 6.79
N GLU A 143 -1.35 4.93 7.55
CA GLU A 143 -0.18 5.40 8.30
C GLU A 143 1.14 4.89 7.73
N GLU A 144 1.08 3.75 7.01
CA GLU A 144 2.21 3.19 6.31
C GLU A 144 1.81 2.10 5.33
N ILE A 145 2.70 1.80 4.41
CA ILE A 145 2.60 0.65 3.50
C ILE A 145 3.85 -0.21 3.59
N TRP A 146 3.69 -1.50 3.31
CA TRP A 146 4.77 -2.46 3.25
C TRP A 146 4.70 -3.22 1.94
N LEU A 147 5.83 -3.31 1.24
CA LEU A 147 5.92 -3.96 -0.06
C LEU A 147 7.06 -4.97 -0.02
N LYS A 148 6.85 -6.17 -0.56
CA LYS A 148 7.94 -7.14 -0.80
C LYS A 148 8.05 -7.46 -2.28
N PRO A 149 8.72 -6.59 -3.06
CA PRO A 149 8.89 -6.81 -4.48
C PRO A 149 9.93 -7.89 -4.78
N VAL A 150 9.80 -8.50 -5.96
CA VAL A 150 10.90 -9.22 -6.60
C VAL A 150 11.65 -8.25 -7.51
N TRP A 151 12.98 -8.29 -7.45
CA TRP A 151 13.84 -7.43 -8.26
C TRP A 151 13.80 -7.84 -9.75
N LEU A 152 13.66 -6.86 -10.63
CA LEU A 152 13.79 -6.98 -12.09
C LEU A 152 14.98 -6.17 -12.61
#